data_AF-A0A172Q4E2-F1
#
_entry.id   AF-A0A172Q4E2-F1
#
_cell.length_a   1.000
_cell.length_b   1.000
_cell.length_c   1.000
_cell.angle_alpha   90.00
_cell.angle_beta   90.00
_cell.angle_gamma   90.00
#
_symmetry.space_group_name_H-M   'P 1'
#
loop_
_entity.id
_entity.type
_entity.pdbx_description
1 polymer ?
#
loop_
_entity_poly.entity_id
_entity_poly.type
_entity_poly.pdbx_seq_one_letter_code
_entity_poly.pdbx_strand_id
1 'polypeptide(L)'
;FWLGGDFIKNDEPQGNQVFCPSKKVFPLIADSLKRAQDETGEAKLFSANITADDYHEMCARADFILETFGEDADKVAFLVDGFVGGPGMITTARRQYPNQYLHYHRAGH
;
A
#
# COMPACT_ATOMS: atom_id res chain seq x y z
N PHE A 1 -13.24 2.85 -10.20
CA PHE A 1 -12.05 2.69 -11.07
C PHE A 1 -11.83 1.24 -11.44
N TRP A 2 -11.66 0.31 -10.49
CA TRP A 2 -11.34 -1.10 -10.77
C TRP A 2 -12.33 -1.90 -11.64
N LEU A 3 -13.56 -1.42 -11.85
CA LEU A 3 -14.48 -2.01 -12.84
C LEU A 3 -14.00 -1.89 -14.29
N GLY A 4 -12.99 -1.05 -14.57
CA GLY A 4 -12.40 -0.91 -15.90
C GLY A 4 -10.91 -0.60 -15.91
N GLY A 5 -10.23 -0.75 -14.78
CA GLY A 5 -8.79 -0.53 -14.68
C GLY A 5 -8.16 -1.48 -13.67
N ASP A 6 -6.84 -1.57 -13.68
CA ASP A 6 -6.13 -2.63 -12.95
C ASP A 6 -5.58 -2.18 -11.61
N PHE A 7 -5.07 -0.94 -11.55
CA PHE A 7 -4.19 -0.50 -10.47
C PHE A 7 -4.62 0.84 -9.88
N ILE A 8 -4.69 0.91 -8.55
CA ILE A 8 -4.86 2.14 -7.79
C ILE A 8 -3.67 2.29 -6.83
N LYS A 9 -3.17 3.51 -6.65
CA LYS A 9 -2.21 3.85 -5.59
C LYS A 9 -2.84 4.79 -4.59
N ASN A 10 -2.36 4.76 -3.34
CA ASN A 10 -2.46 5.95 -2.51
C ASN A 10 -1.79 7.13 -3.21
N ASP A 11 -2.37 8.32 -3.06
CA ASP A 11 -1.62 9.54 -3.32
C ASP A 11 -0.53 9.73 -2.25
N GLU A 12 0.54 10.47 -2.52
CA GLU A 12 1.72 10.47 -1.62
C GLU A 12 1.44 10.87 -0.16
N PRO A 13 0.54 11.81 0.17
CA PRO A 13 0.35 12.18 1.56
C PRO A 13 -0.63 11.24 2.28
N GLN A 14 -1.33 10.35 1.58
CA GLN A 14 -2.36 9.51 2.21
C GLN A 14 -1.72 8.46 3.11
N GLY A 15 -2.17 8.38 4.37
CA GLY A 15 -1.63 7.44 5.35
C GLY A 15 -2.59 7.22 6.51
N ASN A 16 -2.39 7.95 7.61
CA ASN A 16 -3.17 7.78 8.85
C ASN A 16 -3.72 9.12 9.38
N GLN A 17 -4.33 9.92 8.51
CA GLN A 17 -4.98 11.17 8.90
C GLN A 17 -6.17 10.89 9.84
N VAL A 18 -6.44 11.80 10.79
CA VAL A 18 -7.51 11.64 11.80
C VAL A 18 -8.91 11.48 11.19
N PHE A 19 -9.14 12.04 10.01
CA PHE A 19 -10.40 11.92 9.27
C PHE A 19 -10.44 10.71 8.32
N CYS A 20 -9.32 10.03 8.11
CA CYS A 20 -9.19 8.85 7.26
C CYS A 20 -8.24 7.82 7.90
N PRO A 21 -8.57 7.24 9.08
CA PRO A 21 -7.64 6.40 9.82
C PRO A 21 -7.32 5.11 9.06
N SER A 22 -6.04 4.76 8.94
CA SER A 22 -5.57 3.63 8.12
C SER A 22 -6.23 2.31 8.51
N LYS A 23 -6.34 2.04 9.82
CA LYS A 23 -6.98 0.82 10.36
C LYS A 23 -8.47 0.71 10.07
N LYS A 24 -9.13 1.80 9.68
CA LYS A 24 -10.53 1.78 9.23
C LYS A 24 -10.63 1.66 7.72
N VAL A 25 -9.68 2.25 6.99
CA VAL A 25 -9.78 2.43 5.53
C VAL A 25 -9.22 1.22 4.77
N PHE A 26 -8.09 0.64 5.18
CA PHE A 26 -7.54 -0.53 4.49
C PHE A 26 -8.51 -1.72 4.43
N PRO A 27 -9.28 -2.06 5.48
CA PRO A 27 -10.32 -3.09 5.36
C PRO A 27 -11.40 -2.77 4.30
N LEU A 28 -11.76 -1.48 4.14
CA LEU A 28 -12.71 -1.04 3.13
C LEU A 28 -12.12 -1.09 1.71
N ILE A 29 -10.81 -0.86 1.58
CA ILE A 29 -10.09 -1.02 0.31
C ILE A 29 -10.02 -2.49 -0.07
N ALA A 30 -9.68 -3.38 0.86
CA ALA A 30 -9.64 -4.83 0.64
C ALA A 30 -11.03 -5.37 0.23
N ASP A 31 -12.10 -4.97 0.92
CA ASP A 31 -13.48 -5.30 0.53
C ASP A 31 -13.82 -4.78 -0.88
N SER A 32 -13.43 -3.54 -1.20
CA SER A 32 -13.69 -2.96 -2.53
C SER A 32 -12.90 -3.65 -3.64
N LEU A 33 -11.68 -4.09 -3.35
CA LEU A 33 -10.87 -4.89 -4.27
C LEU A 33 -11.56 -6.23 -4.52
N LYS A 34 -11.94 -6.96 -3.45
CA LYS A 34 -12.63 -8.24 -3.55
C LYS A 34 -13.91 -8.14 -4.37
N ARG A 35 -14.79 -7.18 -4.07
CA ARG A 35 -16.02 -6.95 -4.85
C ARG A 35 -15.74 -6.66 -6.31
N ALA A 36 -14.68 -5.89 -6.62
CA ALA A 36 -14.31 -5.63 -8.01
C ALA A 36 -13.78 -6.88 -8.73
N GLN A 37 -13.00 -7.72 -8.04
CA GLN A 37 -12.54 -9.00 -8.60
C GLN A 37 -13.72 -9.95 -8.85
N ASP A 38 -14.65 -10.06 -7.89
CA ASP A 38 -15.83 -10.91 -8.01
C ASP A 38 -16.74 -10.47 -9.19
N GLU A 39 -16.89 -9.17 -9.40
CA GLU A 39 -17.73 -8.64 -10.49
C GLU A 39 -17.08 -8.72 -11.86
N THR A 40 -15.76 -8.56 -11.94
CA THR A 40 -15.03 -8.52 -13.22
C THR A 40 -14.44 -9.88 -13.63
N GLY A 41 -14.20 -10.77 -12.67
CA GLY A 41 -13.41 -11.99 -12.88
C GLY A 41 -11.92 -11.73 -13.10
N GLU A 42 -11.44 -10.50 -12.88
CA GLU A 42 -10.08 -10.06 -13.15
C GLU A 42 -9.34 -9.70 -11.85
N ALA A 43 -8.04 -9.99 -11.80
CA ALA A 43 -7.19 -9.54 -10.69
C ALA A 43 -7.08 -8.00 -10.68
N LYS A 44 -7.11 -7.41 -9.47
CA LYS A 44 -6.97 -5.97 -9.26
C LYS A 44 -5.83 -5.71 -8.27
N LEU A 45 -5.17 -4.57 -8.41
CA LEU A 45 -3.94 -4.26 -7.67
C LEU A 45 -4.07 -2.94 -6.91
N PHE A 46 -3.45 -2.88 -5.74
CA PHE A 46 -3.39 -1.67 -4.92
C PHE A 46 -1.95 -1.37 -4.47
N SER A 47 -1.55 -0.11 -4.49
CA SER A 47 -0.26 0.32 -3.95
C SER A 47 -0.45 1.21 -2.73
N ALA A 48 -0.16 0.62 -1.56
CA ALA A 48 -0.38 1.22 -0.26
C ALA A 48 0.82 2.04 0.20
N ASN A 49 0.59 3.28 0.64
CA ASN A 49 1.65 4.10 1.21
C ASN A 49 2.03 3.62 2.61
N ILE A 50 3.27 3.21 2.78
CA ILE A 50 3.84 2.80 4.07
C ILE A 50 4.91 3.77 4.58
N THR A 51 5.10 4.92 3.92
CA THR A 51 6.11 5.92 4.28
C THR A 51 5.91 6.41 5.71
N ALA A 52 6.97 6.30 6.52
CA ALA A 52 7.06 6.84 7.87
C ALA A 52 8.53 6.99 8.28
N ASP A 53 8.83 7.98 9.12
CA ASP A 53 10.17 8.22 9.66
C ASP A 53 10.69 7.03 10.48
N ASP A 54 9.81 6.44 11.30
CA ASP A 54 10.13 5.29 12.13
C ASP A 54 10.07 3.98 11.32
N TYR A 55 11.17 3.24 11.31
CA TYR A 55 11.27 1.89 10.76
C TYR A 55 10.16 0.97 11.27
N HIS A 56 9.84 1.04 12.56
CA HIS A 56 8.83 0.20 13.20
C HIS A 56 7.42 0.55 12.71
N GLU A 57 7.15 1.82 12.43
CA GLU A 57 5.88 2.26 11.85
C GLU A 57 5.74 1.78 10.41
N MET A 58 6.80 1.83 9.60
CA MET A 58 6.77 1.27 8.24
C MET A 58 6.42 -0.22 8.26
N CYS A 59 7.07 -0.99 9.14
CA CYS A 59 6.80 -2.43 9.27
C CYS A 59 5.39 -2.69 9.80
N ALA A 60 4.95 -1.96 10.83
CA ALA A 60 3.61 -2.11 11.39
C ALA A 60 2.51 -1.81 10.37
N ARG A 61 2.69 -0.81 9.50
CA ARG A 61 1.77 -0.54 8.38
C ARG A 61 1.76 -1.69 7.39
N ALA A 62 2.93 -2.11 6.93
CA ALA A 62 3.06 -3.19 5.95
C ALA A 62 2.45 -4.50 6.47
N ASP A 63 2.79 -4.92 7.69
CA ASP A 63 2.24 -6.14 8.32
C ASP A 63 0.72 -6.07 8.42
N PHE A 64 0.18 -4.95 8.90
CA PHE A 64 -1.26 -4.74 9.00
C PHE A 64 -1.95 -4.81 7.62
N ILE A 65 -1.35 -4.21 6.59
CA ILE A 65 -1.90 -4.24 5.23
C ILE A 65 -1.91 -5.67 4.69
N LEU A 66 -0.82 -6.42 4.83
CA LEU A 66 -0.76 -7.81 4.35
C LEU A 66 -1.75 -8.72 5.10
N GLU A 67 -1.84 -8.58 6.41
CA GLU A 67 -2.83 -9.30 7.23
C GLU A 67 -4.27 -8.96 6.78
N THR A 68 -4.54 -7.67 6.52
CA THR A 68 -5.87 -7.20 6.10
C THR A 68 -6.27 -7.70 4.72
N PHE A 69 -5.33 -7.75 3.76
CA PHE A 69 -5.61 -8.25 2.41
C PHE A 69 -5.64 -9.77 2.33
N GLY A 70 -5.02 -10.49 3.29
CA GLY A 70 -5.15 -11.94 3.44
C GLY A 70 -4.78 -12.70 2.18
N GLU A 71 -5.75 -13.38 1.55
CA GLU A 71 -5.55 -14.13 0.30
C GLU A 71 -5.14 -13.24 -0.89
N ASP A 72 -5.44 -11.93 -0.83
CA ASP A 72 -5.09 -10.94 -1.84
C ASP A 72 -3.79 -10.17 -1.48
N ALA A 73 -3.00 -10.65 -0.51
CA ALA A 73 -1.76 -9.99 -0.11
C ALA A 73 -0.71 -9.91 -1.24
N ASP A 74 -0.77 -10.78 -2.23
CA ASP A 74 0.09 -10.77 -3.43
C ASP A 74 -0.31 -9.68 -4.45
N LYS A 75 -1.46 -9.03 -4.24
CA LYS A 75 -1.99 -7.95 -5.08
C LYS A 75 -1.65 -6.56 -4.55
N VAL A 76 -0.86 -6.50 -3.48
CA VAL A 76 -0.46 -5.26 -2.82
C VAL A 76 0.98 -4.90 -3.16
N ALA A 77 1.18 -3.69 -3.67
CA ALA A 77 2.48 -3.05 -3.74
C ALA A 77 2.68 -2.10 -2.55
N PHE A 78 3.93 -1.88 -2.14
CA PHE A 78 4.27 -0.87 -1.14
C PHE A 78 4.83 0.39 -1.78
N LEU A 79 4.11 1.49 -1.62
CA LEU A 79 4.56 2.83 -1.99
C LEU A 79 5.41 3.41 -0.87
N VAL A 80 6.59 3.92 -1.24
CA VAL A 80 7.50 4.64 -0.35
C VAL A 80 7.99 5.90 -1.05
N ASP A 81 7.82 7.06 -0.39
CA ASP A 81 8.34 8.34 -0.87
C ASP A 81 9.85 8.44 -0.65
N GLY A 82 10.61 7.80 -1.53
CA GLY A 82 12.06 7.61 -1.36
C GLY A 82 12.90 8.86 -1.50
N PHE A 83 12.39 9.93 -2.13
CA PHE A 83 13.12 11.20 -2.24
C PHE A 83 13.04 11.98 -0.93
N VAL A 84 11.83 12.33 -0.46
CA VAL A 84 11.66 13.02 0.83
C VAL A 84 12.01 12.16 2.05
N GLY A 85 11.74 10.85 2.00
CA GLY A 85 12.04 9.92 3.10
C GLY A 85 13.47 9.37 3.09
N GLY A 86 14.18 9.53 1.97
CA GLY A 86 15.55 9.08 1.79
C GLY A 86 15.71 7.57 1.55
N PRO A 87 16.95 7.14 1.19
CA PRO A 87 17.24 5.76 0.81
C PRO A 87 17.09 4.74 1.94
N GLY A 88 17.07 5.18 3.20
CA GLY A 88 16.82 4.34 4.37
C GLY A 88 15.44 3.69 4.30
N MET A 89 14.38 4.48 4.07
CA MET A 89 13.01 3.97 3.98
C MET A 89 12.82 3.01 2.80
N ILE A 90 13.45 3.29 1.66
CA ILE A 90 13.46 2.40 0.49
C ILE A 90 14.11 1.05 0.85
N THR A 91 15.24 1.09 1.55
CA THR A 91 15.95 -0.12 1.95
C THR A 91 15.17 -0.92 2.99
N THR A 92 14.46 -0.25 3.91
CA THR A 92 13.52 -0.88 4.87
C THR A 92 12.49 -1.71 4.13
N ALA A 93 11.72 -1.10 3.22
CA ALA A 93 10.70 -1.82 2.47
C ALA A 93 11.30 -2.95 1.62
N ARG A 94 12.43 -2.68 0.93
CA ARG A 94 13.09 -3.67 0.06
C ARG A 94 13.57 -4.92 0.81
N ARG A 95 14.06 -4.77 2.03
CA ARG A 95 14.68 -5.87 2.79
C ARG A 95 13.68 -6.62 3.65
N GLN A 96 12.72 -5.92 4.26
CA GLN A 96 11.71 -6.54 5.12
C GLN A 96 10.61 -7.23 4.31
N TYR A 97 10.25 -6.69 3.15
CA TYR A 97 9.16 -7.19 2.31
C TYR A 97 9.61 -7.50 0.87
N PRO A 98 10.61 -8.38 0.68
CA PRO A 98 11.23 -8.61 -0.64
C PRO A 98 10.30 -9.26 -1.67
N ASN A 99 9.20 -9.85 -1.22
CA ASN A 99 8.20 -10.50 -2.09
C ASN A 99 7.08 -9.55 -2.52
N GLN A 100 7.05 -8.31 -1.99
CA GLN A 100 6.07 -7.30 -2.38
C GLN A 100 6.71 -6.31 -3.35
N TYR A 101 5.95 -5.88 -4.36
CA TYR A 101 6.45 -4.91 -5.33
C TYR A 101 6.75 -3.58 -4.61
N LEU A 102 8.00 -3.12 -4.72
CA LEU A 102 8.44 -1.86 -4.13
C LEU A 102 8.22 -0.71 -5.12
N HIS A 103 7.21 0.11 -4.86
CA HIS A 103 6.86 1.30 -5.63
C HIS A 103 7.58 2.53 -5.07
N TYR A 104 8.73 2.87 -5.65
CA TYR A 104 9.45 4.12 -5.33
C TYR A 104 8.64 5.31 -5.86
N HIS A 105 8.09 6.12 -4.95
CA HIS A 105 7.52 7.42 -5.29
C HIS A 105 8.54 8.53 -5.00
N ARG A 106 8.56 9.56 -5.83
CA ARG A 106 9.68 10.52 -5.90
C ARG A 106 9.32 11.95 -5.47
N ALA A 107 8.24 12.15 -4.71
CA ALA A 107 7.78 13.48 -4.31
C ALA A 107 8.93 14.39 -3.84
N GLY A 108 8.97 15.63 -4.31
CA GLY A 108 9.97 16.65 -3.94
C GLY A 108 11.25 16.69 -4.78
N HIS A 109 11.43 15.80 -5.75
CA HIS A 109 12.63 15.70 -6.60
C HIS A 109 12.83 16.86 -7.59
#